data_AF-A0A1A8E7D4-F1
#
_entry.id   AF-A0A1A8E7D4-F1
#
_cell.length_a   1.000
_cell.length_b   1.000
_cell.length_c   1.000
_cell.angle_alpha   90.00
_cell.angle_beta   90.00
_cell.angle_gamma   90.00
#
_symmetry.space_group_name_H-M   'P 1'
#
loop_
_entity.id
_entity.type
_entity.pdbx_description
1 polymer ?
#
loop_
_entity_poly.entity_id
_entity_poly.type
_entity_poly.pdbx_seq_one_letter_code
_entity_poly.pdbx_strand_id
1 'polypeptide(L)'
;HVDPGEDDLTTALRETKEEAGLGVEHLQVVDSFVQKLNYKVRGKPKEVLYWLAELRDPGTAVTLSDEHQDYRWVQLEEACSLAGYKDLQETLKAAHRHLEAQQDKP
;
A
#
# COMPACT_ATOMS: atom_id res chain seq x y z
N HIS A 1 -1.60 0.42 12.58
CA HIS A 1 -2.57 0.79 13.63
C HIS A 1 -2.93 2.26 13.48
N VAL A 2 -4.16 2.70 13.79
CA VAL A 2 -4.49 4.15 13.76
C VAL A 2 -4.32 4.69 15.17
N ASP A 3 -3.44 5.66 15.34
CA ASP A 3 -3.22 6.31 16.64
C ASP A 3 -4.33 7.33 16.94
N PRO A 4 -4.72 7.52 18.23
CA PRO A 4 -5.76 8.48 18.58
C PRO A 4 -5.44 9.91 18.13
N GLY A 5 -6.26 10.46 17.22
CA GLY A 5 -6.13 11.82 16.70
C GLY A 5 -5.32 11.93 15.40
N GLU A 6 -4.82 10.82 14.86
CA GLU A 6 -4.18 10.75 13.55
C GLU A 6 -5.24 10.57 12.44
N ASP A 7 -5.07 11.23 11.29
CA ASP A 7 -5.89 10.93 10.11
C ASP A 7 -5.37 9.68 9.37
N ASP A 8 -6.22 9.10 8.53
CA ASP A 8 -5.92 7.81 7.90
C ASP A 8 -4.71 7.85 6.96
N LEU A 9 -4.45 8.98 6.28
CA LEU A 9 -3.29 9.10 5.39
C LEU A 9 -2.00 9.28 6.20
N THR A 10 -2.03 10.12 7.24
CA THR A 10 -0.89 10.26 8.16
C THR A 10 -0.55 8.91 8.79
N THR A 11 -1.56 8.14 9.19
CA THR A 11 -1.39 6.76 9.66
C THR A 11 -0.70 5.89 8.61
N ALA A 12 -1.19 5.88 7.37
CA ALA A 12 -0.63 5.06 6.31
C ALA A 12 0.85 5.38 6.04
N LEU A 13 1.22 6.67 6.08
CA LEU A 13 2.60 7.13 5.89
C LEU A 13 3.52 6.76 7.06
N ARG A 14 3.04 6.92 8.30
CA ARG A 14 3.79 6.52 9.50
C ARG A 14 4.03 5.02 9.50
N GLU A 15 2.99 4.22 9.29
CA GLU A 15 3.09 2.75 9.26
C GLU A 15 4.00 2.28 8.12
N THR A 16 3.94 2.91 6.94
CA THR A 16 4.87 2.59 5.84
C THR A 16 6.33 2.85 6.23
N LYS A 17 6.59 3.92 6.99
CA LYS A 17 7.92 4.20 7.53
C LYS A 17 8.34 3.19 8.60
N GLU A 18 7.45 2.82 9.51
CA GLU A 18 7.73 1.85 10.57
C GLU A 18 7.99 0.45 10.01
N GLU A 19 7.21 0.01 9.04
CA GLU A 19 7.22 -1.37 8.52
C GLU A 19 8.21 -1.59 7.38
N ALA A 20 8.51 -0.56 6.58
CA ALA A 20 9.35 -0.67 5.40
C ALA A 20 10.51 0.35 5.35
N GLY A 21 10.62 1.25 6.34
CA GLY A 21 11.65 2.29 6.38
C GLY A 21 11.41 3.45 5.39
N LEU A 22 10.27 3.46 4.68
CA LEU A 22 9.99 4.41 3.61
C LEU A 22 9.20 5.61 4.13
N GLY A 23 9.89 6.71 4.43
CA GLY A 23 9.29 8.00 4.79
C GLY A 23 8.70 8.80 3.63
N VAL A 24 7.99 9.90 3.97
CA VAL A 24 7.34 10.82 3.01
C VAL A 24 8.30 11.44 1.99
N GLU A 25 9.56 11.58 2.36
CA GLU A 25 10.65 12.05 1.51
C GLU A 25 10.98 11.07 0.37
N HIS A 26 10.66 9.79 0.53
CA HIS A 26 10.87 8.75 -0.48
C HIS A 26 9.66 8.52 -1.36
N LEU A 27 8.48 8.98 -0.94
CA LEU A 27 7.20 8.62 -1.54
C LEU A 27 6.54 9.80 -2.24
N GLN A 28 5.93 9.52 -3.39
CA GLN A 28 4.98 10.40 -4.06
C GLN A 28 3.60 9.75 -4.02
N VAL A 29 2.73 10.27 -3.16
CA VAL A 29 1.35 9.80 -3.04
C VAL A 29 0.54 10.21 -4.27
N VAL A 30 -0.27 9.29 -4.79
CA VAL A 30 -1.21 9.51 -5.87
C VAL A 30 -2.56 9.84 -5.27
N ASP A 31 -2.82 11.14 -5.04
CA ASP A 31 -4.02 11.64 -4.33
C ASP A 31 -5.35 11.21 -4.97
N SER A 32 -5.32 10.83 -6.24
CA SER A 32 -6.49 10.37 -7.00
C SER A 32 -6.85 8.89 -6.77
N PHE A 33 -6.10 8.18 -5.92
CA PHE A 33 -6.35 6.77 -5.63
C PHE A 33 -6.43 6.51 -4.11
N VAL A 34 -7.57 5.99 -3.68
CA VAL A 34 -7.75 5.39 -2.36
C VAL A 34 -8.68 4.19 -2.48
N GLN A 35 -8.30 3.07 -1.85
CA GLN A 35 -9.10 1.85 -1.84
C GLN A 35 -9.41 1.43 -0.40
N LYS A 36 -10.70 1.21 -0.12
CA LYS A 36 -11.19 0.75 1.17
C LYS A 36 -11.47 -0.75 1.15
N LEU A 37 -10.92 -1.49 2.11
CA LEU A 37 -11.18 -2.90 2.34
C LEU A 37 -11.88 -3.06 3.69
N ASN A 38 -12.89 -3.94 3.71
CA ASN A 38 -13.59 -4.32 4.92
C ASN A 38 -13.61 -5.84 5.00
N TYR A 39 -12.91 -6.41 5.98
CA TYR A 39 -12.87 -7.86 6.19
C TYR A 39 -12.93 -8.18 7.68
N LYS A 40 -13.09 -9.45 8.05
CA LYS A 40 -13.14 -9.86 9.46
C LYS A 40 -11.84 -10.50 9.89
N VAL A 41 -11.27 -10.03 11.00
CA VAL A 41 -10.13 -10.67 11.68
C VAL A 41 -10.65 -11.29 12.97
N ARG A 42 -10.57 -12.62 13.09
CA ARG A 42 -11.08 -13.37 14.27
C ARG A 42 -12.53 -13.00 14.63
N GLY A 43 -13.37 -12.85 13.62
CA GLY A 43 -14.80 -12.50 13.77
C GLY A 43 -15.10 -11.01 13.97
N LYS A 44 -14.09 -10.16 14.21
CA LYS A 44 -14.26 -8.70 14.36
C LYS A 44 -14.08 -8.00 13.02
N PRO A 45 -14.94 -7.04 12.64
CA PRO A 45 -14.73 -6.25 11.44
C PRO A 45 -13.44 -5.43 11.57
N LYS A 46 -12.67 -5.38 10.48
CA LYS A 46 -11.49 -4.57 10.29
C LYS A 46 -11.64 -3.79 8.99
N GLU A 47 -11.38 -2.50 9.08
CA GLU A 47 -11.31 -1.59 7.95
C GLU A 47 -9.83 -1.27 7.69
N VAL A 48 -9.45 -1.22 6.41
CA VAL A 48 -8.11 -0.80 5.98
C VAL A 48 -8.27 0.09 4.75
N LEU A 49 -7.61 1.23 4.76
CA LEU A 49 -7.51 2.14 3.63
C LEU A 49 -6.10 2.01 3.02
N TYR A 50 -6.04 1.86 1.70
CA TYR A 50 -4.80 1.85 0.93
C TYR A 50 -4.75 3.06 0.02
N TRP A 51 -3.66 3.81 0.12
CA TRP A 51 -3.25 4.79 -0.87
C TRP A 51 -2.21 4.18 -1.81
N LEU A 52 -2.14 4.71 -3.02
CA LEU A 52 -1.08 4.39 -3.96
C LEU A 52 0.04 5.43 -3.81
N ALA A 53 1.27 4.96 -3.72
CA ALA A 53 2.44 5.81 -3.68
C ALA A 53 3.54 5.24 -4.59
N GLU A 54 4.24 6.12 -5.28
CA GLU A 54 5.42 5.80 -6.08
C GLU A 54 6.69 6.11 -5.30
N LEU A 55 7.69 5.23 -5.39
CA LEU A 55 9.02 5.54 -4.90
C LEU A 55 9.68 6.57 -5.82
N ARG A 56 10.17 7.66 -5.24
CA ARG A 56 10.90 8.70 -5.99
C ARG A 56 12.23 8.20 -6.54
N ASP A 57 12.89 7.32 -5.81
CA ASP A 57 14.13 6.66 -6.22
C ASP A 57 13.97 5.14 -6.09
N PRO A 58 13.99 4.38 -7.20
CA PRO A 58 13.94 2.92 -7.20
C PRO A 58 15.09 2.25 -6.43
N GLY A 59 16.19 2.97 -6.17
CA GLY A 59 17.32 2.51 -5.35
C GLY A 59 17.13 2.67 -3.84
N THR A 60 16.01 3.26 -3.38
CA THR A 60 15.72 3.45 -1.95
C THR A 60 15.69 2.10 -1.23
N ALA A 61 16.49 1.95 -0.17
CA ALA A 61 16.56 0.72 0.61
C ALA A 61 15.30 0.52 1.46
N VAL A 62 14.75 -0.69 1.42
CA VAL A 62 13.67 -1.12 2.32
C VAL A 62 14.29 -1.67 3.60
N THR A 63 13.79 -1.23 4.75
CA THR A 63 14.18 -1.76 6.07
C THR A 63 12.94 -2.27 6.76
N LEU A 64 12.90 -3.58 7.04
CA LEU A 64 11.74 -4.22 7.66
C LEU A 64 11.78 -4.06 9.18
N SER A 65 10.59 -3.90 9.77
CA SER A 65 10.39 -4.06 11.21
C SER A 65 10.49 -5.54 11.62
N ASP A 66 10.46 -5.82 12.91
CA ASP A 66 10.41 -7.18 13.45
C ASP A 66 9.09 -7.93 13.10
N GLU A 67 8.05 -7.23 12.62
CA GLU A 67 6.79 -7.86 12.19
C GLU A 67 6.90 -8.54 10.82
N HIS A 68 7.95 -8.24 10.03
CA HIS A 68 8.13 -8.71 8.67
C HIS A 68 9.49 -9.39 8.47
N GLN A 69 9.54 -10.45 7.66
CA GLN A 69 10.74 -11.29 7.48
C GLN A 69 11.35 -11.22 6.07
N ASP A 70 10.58 -10.81 5.08
CA ASP A 70 11.00 -10.72 3.67
C ASP A 70 10.17 -9.65 2.94
N TYR A 71 10.71 -9.13 1.84
CA TYR A 71 10.00 -8.21 0.93
C TYR A 71 10.40 -8.47 -0.51
N ARG A 72 9.51 -8.12 -1.46
CA ARG A 72 9.79 -8.28 -2.89
C ARG A 72 9.15 -7.16 -3.70
N TRP A 73 9.90 -6.70 -4.71
CA TRP A 73 9.36 -5.92 -5.82
C TRP A 73 9.03 -6.87 -6.97
N VAL A 74 7.75 -6.97 -7.34
CA VAL A 74 7.27 -7.93 -8.34
C VAL A 74 6.23 -7.30 -9.25
N GLN A 75 5.99 -7.92 -10.40
CA GLN A 75 4.93 -7.51 -11.33
C GLN A 75 3.54 -7.86 -10.77
N LEU A 76 2.49 -7.20 -11.30
CA LEU A 76 1.11 -7.32 -10.79
C LEU A 76 0.63 -8.77 -10.63
N GLU A 77 0.88 -9.61 -11.63
CA GLU A 77 0.39 -11.01 -11.62
C GLU A 77 0.99 -11.80 -10.45
N GLU A 78 2.29 -11.66 -10.21
CA GLU A 78 2.99 -12.28 -9.09
C GLU A 78 2.56 -11.66 -7.75
N ALA A 79 2.41 -10.33 -7.68
CA ALA A 79 1.90 -9.65 -6.48
C ALA A 79 0.51 -10.19 -6.07
N CYS A 80 -0.39 -10.37 -7.04
CA CYS A 80 -1.69 -10.98 -6.78
C CYS A 80 -1.58 -12.44 -6.31
N SER A 81 -0.67 -13.22 -6.89
CA SER A 81 -0.42 -14.61 -6.47
C SER A 81 0.06 -14.68 -5.02
N LEU A 82 1.06 -13.85 -4.66
CA LEU A 82 1.64 -13.78 -3.31
C LEU A 82 0.64 -13.25 -2.27
N ALA A 83 -0.20 -12.28 -2.63
CA ALA A 83 -1.17 -11.68 -1.71
C ALA A 83 -2.17 -12.70 -1.13
N GLY A 84 -2.57 -13.72 -1.90
CA GLY A 84 -3.43 -14.82 -1.45
C GLY A 84 -4.89 -14.47 -1.10
N TYR A 85 -5.22 -13.19 -0.88
CA TYR A 85 -6.56 -12.71 -0.54
C TYR A 85 -7.21 -11.97 -1.71
N LYS A 86 -8.43 -12.36 -2.08
CA LYS A 86 -9.16 -11.79 -3.22
C LYS A 86 -9.31 -10.27 -3.12
N ASP A 87 -9.65 -9.74 -1.95
CA ASP A 87 -9.88 -8.29 -1.78
C ASP A 87 -8.58 -7.48 -1.98
N LEU A 88 -7.43 -8.01 -1.54
CA LEU A 88 -6.13 -7.39 -1.77
C LEU A 88 -5.71 -7.51 -3.24
N GLN A 89 -5.98 -8.65 -3.89
CA GLN A 89 -5.75 -8.82 -5.33
C GLN A 89 -6.55 -7.81 -6.16
N GLU A 90 -7.82 -7.62 -5.85
CA GLU A 90 -8.66 -6.63 -6.55
C GLU A 90 -8.18 -5.20 -6.30
N THR A 91 -7.64 -4.91 -5.12
CA THR A 91 -7.02 -3.62 -4.79
C THR A 91 -5.77 -3.36 -5.65
N LEU A 92 -4.88 -4.35 -5.77
CA LEU A 92 -3.69 -4.25 -6.62
C LEU A 92 -4.06 -4.05 -8.11
N LYS A 93 -5.05 -4.81 -8.61
CA LYS A 93 -5.55 -4.65 -9.99
C LYS A 93 -6.22 -3.29 -10.21
N ALA A 94 -6.93 -2.76 -9.22
CA ALA A 94 -7.52 -1.42 -9.30
C ALA A 94 -6.43 -0.35 -9.38
N ALA A 95 -5.38 -0.45 -8.56
CA ALA A 95 -4.24 0.46 -8.61
C ALA A 95 -3.53 0.41 -9.97
N HIS A 96 -3.30 -0.78 -10.52
CA HIS A 96 -2.67 -0.93 -11.83
C HIS A 96 -3.49 -0.29 -12.96
N ARG A 97 -4.80 -0.59 -13.04
CA ARG A 97 -5.69 0.03 -14.03
C ARG A 97 -5.73 1.56 -13.90
N HIS A 98 -5.66 2.07 -12.66
CA HIS A 98 -5.61 3.51 -12.40
C HIS A 98 -4.33 4.16 -12.93
N LEU A 99 -3.19 3.46 -12.86
CA LEU A 99 -1.93 3.93 -13.42
C LEU A 99 -1.95 3.89 -14.95
N GLU A 100 -2.44 2.81 -15.56
CA GLU A 100 -2.58 2.70 -17.02
C GLU A 100 -3.45 3.84 -17.59
N ALA A 101 -4.61 4.11 -16.98
CA ALA A 101 -5.52 5.17 -17.40
C ALA A 101 -4.94 6.59 -17.26
N GLN A 102 -3.91 6.79 -16.44
CA GLN A 102 -3.21 8.08 -16.32
C GLN A 102 -2.11 8.25 -17.37
N GLN A 103 -1.50 7.17 -17.83
CA GLN A 103 -0.47 7.20 -18.88
C GLN A 103 -1.08 7.47 -20.27
N ASP A 104 -2.36 7.15 -20.46
CA ASP A 104 -3.11 7.40 -21.69
C ASP A 104 -3.70 8.83 -21.80
N LYS A 105 -3.39 9.73 -20.86
CA LYS A 105 -3.80 11.13 -20.97
C LYS A 105 -2.82 11.89 -21.89
N PRO A 106 -3.31 12.55 -22.96
CA PRO A 106 -2.49 13.25 -23.94
C PRO A 106 -1.77 14.48 -23.37
#